data_AF-A0A3B3HEU9-F1
#
_entry.id   AF-A0A3B3HEU9-F1
#
_cell.length_a   1.000
_cell.length_b   1.000
_cell.length_c   1.000
_cell.angle_alpha   90.00
_cell.angle_beta   90.00
_cell.angle_gamma   90.00
#
_symmetry.space_group_name_H-M   'P 1'
#
loop_
_entity.id
_entity.type
_entity.pdbx_description
1 polymer ?
#
loop_
_entity_poly.entity_id
_entity_poly.type
_entity_poly.pdbx_seq_one_letter_code
_entity_poly.pdbx_strand_id
1 'polypeptide(L)'
;MAWHFTSALVVLVLMEGCRFACCSHDCIKACEDLQAASLPESSSSSSSASAVICGWEEPDSYCKKPPISVRDVYEELWNNNLNIAKDILNLPFLQNMEKQTLSPDVYSNFMMQDIYYAGQVTNMLKKLSETPGELQDFFKNRYNSYDKFLQTLLHDYNLKDVSCIKPIPAIKKYIDDYREIMEKEEPIYFAVGLYPCARLWPFLANELKMDETNLYYKWKKDNIDGYYEKNYKDFLNKHLQSEEEIERANKVFKQQILNEGEFFEASGQSGVERRRQGVR
;
A
#
# COMPACT_ATOMS: atom_id res chain seq x y z
N MET A 1 -4.54 13.74 38.93
CA MET A 1 -4.61 14.68 37.80
C MET A 1 -4.50 13.87 36.53
N ALA A 2 -5.65 13.47 35.98
CA ALA A 2 -5.75 12.70 34.75
C ALA A 2 -5.83 13.69 33.58
N TRP A 3 -4.85 13.62 32.67
CA TRP A 3 -4.87 14.40 31.44
C TRP A 3 -5.54 13.55 30.36
N HIS A 4 -6.81 13.82 30.09
CA HIS A 4 -7.48 13.38 28.87
C HIS A 4 -7.18 14.41 27.78
N PHE A 5 -6.29 14.06 26.84
CA PHE A 5 -6.22 14.74 25.56
C PHE A 5 -7.07 13.95 24.55
N THR A 6 -8.30 14.42 24.36
CA THR A 6 -9.11 14.07 23.19
C THR A 6 -8.73 14.99 22.05
N SER A 7 -7.96 14.50 21.08
CA SER A 7 -7.77 15.16 19.80
C SER A 7 -8.09 14.15 18.70
N ALA A 8 -9.29 14.32 18.13
CA ALA A 8 -9.73 13.63 16.93
C ALA A 8 -9.05 14.26 15.72
N LEU A 9 -8.23 13.52 14.96
CA LEU A 9 -7.85 13.92 13.59
C LEU A 9 -7.20 12.75 12.81
N VAL A 10 -8.00 11.79 12.33
CA VAL A 10 -7.60 10.85 11.24
C VAL A 10 -8.77 10.61 10.27
N VAL A 11 -9.45 11.69 9.85
CA VAL A 11 -10.54 11.59 8.85
C VAL A 11 -10.29 12.48 7.61
N LEU A 12 -9.18 13.21 7.54
CA LEU A 12 -8.92 14.17 6.46
C LEU A 12 -8.08 13.62 5.27
N VAL A 13 -8.12 12.31 5.05
CA VAL A 13 -7.60 11.67 3.81
C VAL A 13 -8.73 11.18 2.89
N LEU A 14 -9.99 11.31 3.31
CA LEU A 14 -11.15 11.05 2.46
C LEU A 14 -11.65 12.36 1.84
N MET A 15 -11.95 12.30 0.54
CA MET A 15 -12.52 13.35 -0.32
C MET A 15 -11.54 14.17 -1.15
N GLU A 16 -10.96 13.53 -2.17
CA GLU A 16 -10.84 14.14 -3.51
C GLU A 16 -10.65 13.02 -4.53
N GLY A 17 -11.76 12.50 -5.04
CA GLY A 17 -11.75 11.38 -5.99
C GLY A 17 -13.14 10.92 -6.44
N CYS A 18 -14.14 11.80 -6.46
CA CYS A 18 -15.41 11.56 -7.12
C CYS A 18 -15.54 12.52 -8.31
N ARG A 19 -15.19 12.04 -9.50
CA ARG A 19 -15.82 12.42 -10.77
C ARG A 19 -15.39 11.43 -11.86
N PHE A 20 -16.41 10.85 -12.51
CA PHE A 20 -16.41 9.98 -13.69
C PHE A 20 -16.04 8.50 -13.53
N ALA A 21 -17.05 7.69 -13.21
CA ALA A 21 -17.49 6.56 -14.05
C ALA A 21 -18.83 6.03 -13.50
N CYS A 22 -19.95 6.55 -14.01
CA CYS A 22 -21.23 5.85 -13.92
C CYS A 22 -21.19 4.66 -14.88
N CYS A 23 -21.02 3.45 -14.35
CA CYS A 23 -21.61 2.25 -14.97
C CYS A 23 -22.76 1.84 -14.05
N SER A 24 -23.97 2.24 -14.45
CA SER A 24 -25.17 2.03 -13.67
C SER A 24 -25.56 0.55 -13.62
N HIS A 25 -26.29 0.21 -12.56
CA HIS A 25 -27.01 -1.05 -12.34
C HIS A 25 -27.97 -1.44 -13.49
N ASP A 26 -28.16 -0.58 -14.49
CA ASP A 26 -29.12 -0.77 -15.58
C ASP A 26 -28.61 -1.73 -16.68
N CYS A 27 -27.30 -1.98 -16.74
CA CYS A 27 -26.73 -2.90 -17.73
C CYS A 27 -26.95 -4.39 -17.39
N ILE A 28 -27.11 -4.72 -16.10
CA ILE A 28 -27.35 -6.11 -15.67
C ILE A 28 -28.81 -6.48 -15.91
N LYS A 29 -29.74 -5.55 -15.65
CA LYS A 29 -31.18 -5.76 -15.84
C LYS A 29 -31.57 -5.90 -17.32
N ALA A 30 -30.91 -5.16 -18.21
CA ALA A 30 -31.14 -5.26 -19.65
C ALA A 30 -30.74 -6.63 -20.25
N CYS A 31 -29.79 -7.34 -19.64
CA CYS A 31 -29.43 -8.70 -20.06
C CYS A 31 -30.41 -9.77 -19.55
N GLU A 32 -30.98 -9.60 -18.36
CA GLU A 32 -31.96 -10.54 -17.80
C GLU A 32 -33.32 -10.41 -18.48
N ASP A 33 -33.74 -9.18 -18.83
CA ASP A 33 -35.03 -8.94 -19.51
C ASP A 33 -35.03 -9.42 -20.98
N LEU A 34 -33.86 -9.52 -21.64
CA LEU A 34 -33.73 -10.06 -23.00
C LEU A 34 -33.72 -11.61 -23.04
N GLN A 35 -33.44 -12.28 -21.92
CA GLN A 35 -33.52 -13.75 -21.83
C GLN A 35 -34.91 -14.25 -21.40
N ALA A 36 -35.76 -13.38 -20.84
CA ALA A 36 -37.13 -13.72 -20.44
C ALA A 36 -38.18 -13.56 -21.58
N ALA A 37 -37.83 -12.94 -22.71
CA ALA A 37 -38.78 -12.59 -23.78
C ALA A 37 -38.90 -13.62 -24.91
N SER A 38 -38.26 -14.78 -24.83
CA SER A 38 -38.27 -15.79 -25.90
C SER A 38 -38.83 -17.14 -25.46
N LEU A 39 -40.11 -17.17 -25.07
CA LEU A 39 -40.95 -18.37 -25.11
C LEU A 39 -42.41 -17.98 -25.39
N PRO A 40 -43.04 -18.53 -26.44
CA PRO A 40 -44.46 -18.79 -26.41
C PRO A 40 -44.75 -20.30 -26.47
N GLU A 41 -45.71 -20.69 -25.63
CA GLU A 41 -46.30 -22.02 -25.54
C GLU A 41 -47.24 -22.35 -26.71
N SER A 42 -47.24 -23.64 -27.07
CA SER A 42 -48.38 -24.47 -27.45
C SER A 42 -49.07 -24.37 -28.83
N SER A 43 -49.02 -25.52 -29.52
CA SER A 43 -50.08 -26.22 -30.29
C SER A 43 -50.90 -25.51 -31.38
N SER A 44 -50.78 -25.96 -32.63
CA SER A 44 -51.76 -26.85 -33.32
C SER A 44 -51.66 -26.80 -34.86
N SER A 45 -51.80 -27.98 -35.47
CA SER A 45 -52.26 -28.33 -36.83
C SER A 45 -51.93 -27.51 -38.09
N SER A 46 -51.30 -28.24 -39.03
CA SER A 46 -51.62 -28.44 -40.45
C SER A 46 -51.37 -27.35 -41.53
N SER A 47 -50.89 -27.89 -42.65
CA SER A 47 -50.96 -27.43 -44.04
C SER A 47 -49.79 -26.60 -44.61
N SER A 48 -49.52 -26.96 -45.86
CA SER A 48 -48.44 -26.63 -46.77
C SER A 48 -48.42 -25.16 -47.20
N ALA A 49 -47.21 -24.57 -47.31
CA ALA A 49 -46.93 -23.53 -48.29
C ALA A 49 -45.42 -23.48 -48.62
N SER A 50 -45.15 -23.29 -49.91
CA SER A 50 -43.83 -23.21 -50.54
C SER A 50 -42.99 -21.99 -50.14
N ALA A 51 -41.68 -22.23 -50.17
CA ALA A 51 -40.59 -21.35 -50.62
C ALA A 51 -40.34 -20.03 -49.87
N VAL A 52 -39.20 -19.94 -49.17
CA VAL A 52 -38.25 -18.81 -49.27
C VAL A 52 -36.82 -19.35 -49.03
N ILE A 53 -35.93 -19.04 -49.96
CA ILE A 53 -34.48 -19.21 -49.86
C ILE A 53 -33.95 -18.18 -48.86
N CYS A 54 -33.33 -18.62 -47.77
CA CYS A 54 -32.40 -17.81 -46.99
C CYS A 54 -31.09 -18.59 -46.87
N GLY A 55 -30.01 -18.00 -47.39
CA GLY A 55 -28.67 -18.54 -47.34
C GLY A 55 -28.21 -18.74 -45.90
N TRP A 56 -27.67 -19.92 -45.63
CA TRP A 56 -26.93 -20.19 -44.41
C TRP A 56 -25.50 -19.68 -44.63
N GLU A 57 -25.24 -18.44 -44.22
CA GLU A 57 -23.88 -18.03 -43.89
C GLU A 57 -23.56 -18.57 -42.49
N GLU A 58 -22.48 -19.33 -42.38
CA GLU A 58 -21.98 -19.85 -41.11
C GLU A 58 -21.66 -18.66 -40.18
N PRO A 59 -22.14 -18.66 -38.93
CA PRO A 59 -21.68 -17.67 -37.97
C PRO A 59 -20.25 -18.02 -37.59
N ASP A 60 -19.31 -17.21 -38.08
CA ASP A 60 -17.96 -17.13 -37.55
C ASP A 60 -18.05 -16.93 -36.03
N SER A 61 -17.89 -18.07 -35.36
CA SER A 61 -17.77 -18.23 -33.93
C SER A 61 -16.60 -17.39 -33.47
N TYR A 62 -16.90 -16.15 -33.05
CA TYR A 62 -16.06 -15.31 -32.21
C TYR A 62 -15.80 -16.06 -30.89
N CYS A 63 -14.89 -17.03 -30.92
CA CYS A 63 -14.15 -17.46 -29.76
C CYS A 63 -13.30 -16.28 -29.33
N LYS A 64 -13.88 -15.36 -28.54
CA LYS A 64 -13.11 -14.42 -27.74
C LYS A 64 -12.17 -15.26 -26.90
N LYS A 65 -10.89 -15.20 -27.23
CA LYS A 65 -9.80 -15.69 -26.37
C LYS A 65 -10.14 -15.24 -24.95
N PRO A 66 -10.12 -16.15 -23.95
CA PRO A 66 -10.32 -15.72 -22.57
C PRO A 66 -9.34 -14.58 -22.27
N PRO A 67 -9.75 -13.54 -21.55
CA PRO A 67 -8.86 -12.43 -21.22
C PRO A 67 -7.59 -13.03 -20.64
N ILE A 68 -6.45 -12.69 -21.26
CA ILE A 68 -5.13 -13.02 -20.74
C ILE A 68 -5.17 -12.60 -19.27
N SER A 69 -5.01 -13.55 -18.35
CA SER A 69 -4.93 -13.29 -16.91
C SER A 69 -3.88 -12.19 -16.72
N VAL A 70 -4.32 -10.95 -16.49
CA VAL A 70 -3.41 -9.83 -16.24
C VAL A 70 -2.65 -10.21 -14.99
N ARG A 71 -1.34 -10.34 -15.10
CA ARG A 71 -0.48 -10.70 -13.97
C ARG A 71 -0.62 -9.63 -12.89
N ASP A 72 -0.81 -10.07 -11.66
CA ASP A 72 -0.95 -9.18 -10.52
C ASP A 72 0.41 -8.98 -9.84
N VAL A 73 1.24 -8.11 -10.43
CA VAL A 73 2.59 -7.80 -9.94
C VAL A 73 2.56 -7.28 -8.51
N TYR A 74 1.54 -6.50 -8.16
CA TYR A 74 1.33 -6.02 -6.79
C TYR A 74 1.23 -7.15 -5.76
N GLU A 75 0.43 -8.17 -6.03
CA GLU A 75 0.30 -9.34 -5.15
C GLU A 75 1.52 -10.26 -5.24
N GLU A 76 2.12 -10.41 -6.43
CA GLU A 76 3.30 -11.24 -6.62
C GLU A 76 4.50 -10.74 -5.79
N LEU A 77 4.79 -9.43 -5.83
CA LEU A 77 5.86 -8.82 -5.02
C LEU A 77 5.65 -9.04 -3.52
N TRP A 78 4.41 -8.89 -3.04
CA TRP A 78 4.07 -9.12 -1.63
C TRP A 78 4.23 -10.60 -1.26
N ASN A 79 3.61 -11.50 -2.03
CA ASN A 79 3.61 -12.94 -1.73
C ASN A 79 5.01 -13.55 -1.77
N ASN A 80 5.87 -13.10 -2.70
CA ASN A 80 7.27 -13.53 -2.79
C ASN A 80 8.12 -13.14 -1.57
N ASN A 81 7.69 -12.14 -0.80
CA ASN A 81 8.43 -11.61 0.35
C ASN A 81 7.64 -11.70 1.67
N LEU A 82 6.48 -12.39 1.67
CA LEU A 82 5.61 -12.52 2.84
C LEU A 82 6.31 -13.19 4.02
N ASN A 83 7.27 -14.08 3.77
CA ASN A 83 8.09 -14.68 4.81
C ASN A 83 8.86 -13.61 5.61
N ILE A 84 9.41 -12.60 4.94
CA ILE A 84 10.13 -11.50 5.61
C ILE A 84 9.17 -10.71 6.49
N ALA A 85 7.97 -10.39 6.01
CA ALA A 85 6.94 -9.72 6.82
C ALA A 85 6.56 -10.52 8.08
N LYS A 86 6.46 -11.86 7.95
CA LYS A 86 6.22 -12.77 9.08
C LYS A 86 7.41 -12.81 10.06
N ASP A 87 8.63 -12.74 9.55
CA ASP A 87 9.83 -12.66 10.41
C ASP A 87 9.85 -11.34 11.19
N ILE A 88 9.52 -10.22 10.54
CA ILE A 88 9.40 -8.89 11.16
C ILE A 88 8.38 -8.91 12.30
N LEU A 89 7.21 -9.51 12.09
CA LEU A 89 6.16 -9.63 13.12
C LEU A 89 6.69 -10.25 14.43
N ASN A 90 7.66 -11.15 14.35
CA ASN A 90 8.25 -11.83 15.50
C ASN A 90 9.38 -11.04 16.18
N LEU A 91 9.74 -9.86 15.69
CA LEU A 91 10.83 -9.07 16.27
C LEU A 91 10.50 -8.59 17.70
N PRO A 92 11.51 -8.49 18.59
CA PRO A 92 11.30 -8.10 19.98
C PRO A 92 10.57 -6.78 20.16
N PHE A 93 10.75 -5.81 19.26
CA PHE A 93 10.04 -4.52 19.33
C PHE A 93 8.52 -4.73 19.28
N LEU A 94 8.01 -5.41 18.24
CA LEU A 94 6.59 -5.65 18.03
C LEU A 94 6.01 -6.60 19.08
N GLN A 95 6.76 -7.64 19.44
CA GLN A 95 6.34 -8.59 20.47
C GLN A 95 6.21 -7.94 21.86
N ASN A 96 7.10 -7.00 22.19
CA ASN A 96 6.99 -6.23 23.43
C ASN A 96 5.89 -5.17 23.36
N MET A 97 5.62 -4.62 22.17
CA MET A 97 4.49 -3.70 21.94
C MET A 97 3.16 -4.41 22.18
N GLU A 98 2.99 -5.61 21.61
CA GLU A 98 1.80 -6.45 21.83
C GLU A 98 1.60 -6.80 23.31
N LYS A 99 2.68 -7.18 24.00
CA LYS A 99 2.66 -7.56 25.42
C LYS A 99 2.63 -6.38 26.40
N GLN A 100 2.63 -5.15 25.91
CA GLN A 100 2.71 -3.93 26.73
C GLN A 100 3.98 -3.85 27.60
N THR A 101 5.05 -4.55 27.22
CA THR A 101 6.34 -4.56 27.90
C THR A 101 7.38 -3.67 27.23
N LEU A 102 7.06 -3.11 26.05
CA LEU A 102 7.90 -2.12 25.39
C LEU A 102 8.00 -0.88 26.28
N SER A 103 9.20 -0.34 26.42
CA SER A 103 9.41 0.89 27.20
C SER A 103 8.93 2.10 26.41
N PRO A 104 8.26 3.08 27.05
CA PRO A 104 7.86 4.32 26.40
C PRO A 104 9.03 5.04 25.72
N ASP A 105 10.22 5.06 26.34
CA ASP A 105 11.41 5.69 25.74
C ASP A 105 11.81 5.01 24.44
N VAL A 106 11.71 3.68 24.37
CA VAL A 106 12.02 2.93 23.16
C VAL A 106 11.01 3.26 22.06
N TYR A 107 9.72 3.29 22.40
CA TYR A 107 8.67 3.67 21.47
C TYR A 107 8.83 5.12 20.98
N SER A 108 9.07 6.07 21.88
CA SER A 108 9.32 7.48 21.51
C SER A 108 10.54 7.63 20.61
N ASN A 109 11.62 6.90 20.87
CA ASN A 109 12.78 6.93 19.98
C ASN A 109 12.47 6.33 18.60
N PHE A 110 11.74 5.21 18.54
CA PHE A 110 11.25 4.64 17.28
C PHE A 110 10.43 5.67 16.48
N MET A 111 9.50 6.36 17.14
CA MET A 111 8.67 7.38 16.47
C MET A 111 9.52 8.57 15.97
N MET A 112 10.52 9.02 16.73
CA MET A 112 11.44 10.06 16.24
C MET A 112 12.18 9.60 14.97
N GLN A 113 12.63 8.35 14.92
CA GLN A 113 13.28 7.79 13.74
C GLN A 113 12.33 7.72 12.53
N ASP A 114 11.08 7.34 12.74
CA ASP A 114 10.04 7.30 11.71
C ASP A 114 9.69 8.70 11.16
N ILE A 115 9.63 9.70 12.03
CA ILE A 115 9.45 11.11 11.63
C ILE A 115 10.63 11.58 10.75
N TYR A 116 11.86 11.22 11.14
CA TYR A 116 13.03 11.53 10.32
C TYR A 116 12.93 10.85 8.95
N TYR A 117 12.56 9.58 8.91
CA TYR A 117 12.34 8.82 7.67
C TYR A 117 11.31 9.53 6.77
N ALA A 118 10.13 9.84 7.29
CA ALA A 118 9.07 10.55 6.57
C ALA A 118 9.56 11.90 6.03
N GLY A 119 10.38 12.63 6.79
CA GLY A 119 11.00 13.88 6.34
C GLY A 119 11.94 13.70 5.15
N GLN A 120 12.81 12.69 5.19
CA GLN A 120 13.75 12.42 4.10
C GLN A 120 13.03 11.95 2.83
N VAL A 121 12.08 11.01 2.96
CA VAL A 121 11.31 10.49 1.82
C VAL A 121 10.41 11.56 1.21
N THR A 122 9.80 12.44 2.01
CA THR A 122 9.04 13.59 1.51
C THR A 122 9.90 14.49 0.60
N ASN A 123 11.14 14.76 0.99
CA ASN A 123 12.07 15.56 0.16
C ASN A 123 12.41 14.88 -1.17
N MET A 124 12.59 13.56 -1.16
CA MET A 124 12.83 12.77 -2.37
C MET A 124 11.63 12.78 -3.31
N LEU A 125 10.43 12.56 -2.75
CA LEU A 125 9.16 12.64 -3.47
C LEU A 125 8.93 14.01 -4.08
N LYS A 126 9.29 15.09 -3.37
CA LYS A 126 9.23 16.45 -3.91
C LYS A 126 10.05 16.57 -5.19
N LYS A 127 11.31 16.14 -5.17
CA LYS A 127 12.20 16.15 -6.34
C LYS A 127 11.61 15.35 -7.51
N LEU A 128 11.07 14.16 -7.25
CA LEU A 128 10.43 13.33 -8.27
C LEU A 128 9.15 13.96 -8.83
N SER A 129 8.36 14.65 -8.00
CA SER A 129 7.14 15.35 -8.43
C SER A 129 7.41 16.56 -9.33
N GLU A 130 8.59 17.17 -9.20
CA GLU A 130 9.04 18.30 -10.02
C GLU A 130 9.72 17.83 -11.32
N THR A 131 10.05 16.54 -11.43
CA THR A 131 10.67 15.95 -12.62
C THR A 131 9.59 15.66 -13.66
N PRO A 132 9.66 16.26 -14.87
CA PRO A 132 8.71 15.98 -15.93
C PRO A 132 8.82 14.53 -16.42
N GLY A 133 7.68 13.87 -16.63
CA GLY A 133 7.63 12.50 -17.14
C GLY A 133 6.27 11.84 -16.91
N GLU A 134 6.07 10.64 -17.45
CA GLU A 134 4.80 9.90 -17.34
C GLU A 134 4.39 9.66 -15.88
N LEU A 135 5.36 9.50 -14.98
CA LEU A 135 5.13 9.18 -13.57
C LEU A 135 4.98 10.43 -12.67
N GLN A 136 5.04 11.64 -13.26
CA GLN A 136 5.04 12.89 -12.49
C GLN A 136 3.80 13.03 -11.60
N ASP A 137 2.60 12.75 -12.14
CA ASP A 137 1.35 12.86 -11.41
C ASP A 137 1.29 11.87 -10.24
N PHE A 138 1.82 10.65 -10.42
CA PHE A 138 1.95 9.68 -9.34
C PHE A 138 2.82 10.24 -8.20
N PHE A 139 4.01 10.76 -8.53
CA PHE A 139 4.92 11.29 -7.51
C PHE A 139 4.40 12.57 -6.86
N LYS A 140 3.69 13.43 -7.60
CA LYS A 140 3.02 14.60 -7.04
C LYS A 140 1.95 14.21 -6.03
N ASN A 141 1.14 13.20 -6.34
CA ASN A 141 0.15 12.68 -5.40
C ASN A 141 0.81 12.06 -4.15
N ARG A 142 1.89 11.28 -4.33
CA ARG A 142 2.65 10.73 -3.21
C ARG A 142 3.30 11.81 -2.34
N TYR A 143 3.94 12.81 -2.95
CA TYR A 143 4.51 13.97 -2.24
C TYR A 143 3.44 14.67 -1.39
N ASN A 144 2.28 14.99 -1.97
CA ASN A 144 1.20 15.67 -1.24
C ASN A 144 0.68 14.82 -0.06
N SER A 145 0.57 13.50 -0.22
CA SER A 145 0.18 12.60 0.88
C SER A 145 1.23 12.56 1.99
N TYR A 146 2.50 12.42 1.62
CA TYR A 146 3.63 12.34 2.56
C TYR A 146 3.86 13.67 3.29
N ASP A 147 3.76 14.81 2.61
CA ASP A 147 3.90 16.13 3.22
C ASP A 147 2.79 16.35 4.26
N LYS A 148 1.52 16.09 3.91
CA LYS A 148 0.40 16.17 4.87
C LYS A 148 0.63 15.26 6.09
N PHE A 149 1.06 14.02 5.87
CA PHE A 149 1.36 13.09 6.95
C PHE A 149 2.49 13.59 7.85
N LEU A 150 3.58 14.08 7.24
CA LEU A 150 4.71 14.66 7.96
C LEU A 150 4.31 15.89 8.78
N GLN A 151 3.49 16.79 8.24
CA GLN A 151 3.01 17.95 9.00
C GLN A 151 2.21 17.53 10.25
N THR A 152 1.35 16.50 10.13
CA THR A 152 0.63 15.94 11.29
C THR A 152 1.60 15.38 12.32
N LEU A 153 2.60 14.60 11.88
CA LEU A 153 3.60 14.04 12.79
C LEU A 153 4.44 15.13 13.49
N LEU A 154 4.89 16.14 12.75
CA LEU A 154 5.66 17.25 13.32
C LEU A 154 4.83 18.02 14.35
N HIS A 155 3.55 18.27 14.06
CA HIS A 155 2.62 18.89 15.00
C HIS A 155 2.45 18.05 16.27
N ASP A 156 2.13 16.75 16.13
CA ASP A 156 1.84 15.85 17.26
C ASP A 156 3.04 15.65 18.18
N TYR A 157 4.26 15.74 17.64
CA TYR A 157 5.51 15.64 18.39
C TYR A 157 6.13 17.00 18.75
N ASN A 158 5.44 18.10 18.46
CA ASN A 158 5.88 19.47 18.72
C ASN A 158 7.28 19.78 18.15
N LEU A 159 7.52 19.33 16.91
CA LEU A 159 8.74 19.51 16.16
C LEU A 159 8.55 20.57 15.08
N LYS A 160 9.56 21.41 14.87
CA LYS A 160 9.57 22.39 13.77
C LYS A 160 9.85 21.73 12.42
N ASP A 161 10.81 20.81 12.43
CA ASP A 161 11.29 20.04 11.29
C ASP A 161 12.10 18.84 11.80
N VAL A 162 12.63 18.03 10.88
CA VAL A 162 13.37 16.81 11.21
C VAL A 162 14.87 17.04 11.53
N SER A 163 15.36 18.27 11.50
CA SER A 163 16.80 18.58 11.64
C SER A 163 17.36 18.28 13.03
N CYS A 164 16.51 18.30 14.05
CA CYS A 164 16.89 17.99 15.43
C CYS A 164 17.00 16.48 15.71
N ILE A 165 16.50 15.64 14.79
CA ILE A 165 16.50 14.18 14.97
C ILE A 165 17.82 13.62 14.44
N LYS A 166 18.51 12.86 15.30
CA LYS A 166 19.73 12.13 14.92
C LYS A 166 19.33 10.73 14.43
N PRO A 167 19.57 10.39 13.15
CA PRO A 167 19.21 9.07 12.64
C PRO A 167 20.10 7.98 13.23
N ILE A 168 19.50 6.83 13.55
CA ILE A 168 20.25 5.61 13.87
C ILE A 168 20.84 4.99 12.60
N PRO A 169 21.87 4.12 12.71
CA PRO A 169 22.50 3.51 11.55
C PRO A 169 21.52 2.79 10.60
N ALA A 170 20.52 2.08 11.14
CA ALA A 170 19.51 1.39 10.34
C ALA A 170 18.69 2.35 9.46
N ILE A 171 18.18 3.45 10.02
CA ILE A 171 17.45 4.46 9.24
C ILE A 171 18.36 5.17 8.25
N LYS A 172 19.61 5.47 8.62
CA LYS A 172 20.56 6.08 7.68
C LYS A 172 20.76 5.18 6.46
N LYS A 173 20.99 3.88 6.67
CA LYS A 173 21.09 2.89 5.60
C LYS A 173 19.81 2.84 4.76
N TYR A 174 18.64 2.81 5.40
CA TYR A 174 17.35 2.79 4.69
C TYR A 174 17.21 3.98 3.74
N ILE A 175 17.53 5.19 4.21
CA ILE A 175 17.49 6.40 3.40
C ILE A 175 18.56 6.40 2.30
N ASP A 176 19.76 5.89 2.57
CA ASP A 176 20.83 5.78 1.58
C ASP A 176 20.43 4.80 0.45
N ASP A 177 19.75 3.69 0.77
CA ASP A 177 19.24 2.76 -0.24
C ASP A 177 18.16 3.42 -1.13
N TYR A 178 17.30 4.28 -0.57
CA TYR A 178 16.36 5.08 -1.39
C TYR A 178 17.09 6.05 -2.33
N ARG A 179 18.18 6.69 -1.87
CA ARG A 179 18.99 7.57 -2.72
C ARG A 179 19.64 6.78 -3.85
N GLU A 180 20.15 5.59 -3.55
CA GLU A 180 20.72 4.71 -4.57
C GLU A 180 19.69 4.32 -5.64
N ILE A 181 18.46 3.99 -5.24
CA ILE A 181 17.37 3.74 -6.18
C ILE A 181 17.12 4.98 -7.06
N MET A 182 17.01 6.18 -6.47
CA MET A 182 16.80 7.41 -7.25
C MET A 182 17.92 7.72 -8.25
N GLU A 183 19.16 7.30 -7.95
CA GLU A 183 20.33 7.60 -8.77
C GLU A 183 20.57 6.56 -9.87
N LYS A 184 20.26 5.29 -9.61
CA LYS A 184 20.64 4.17 -10.48
C LYS A 184 19.48 3.50 -11.19
N GLU A 185 18.25 3.77 -10.77
CA GLU A 185 17.05 3.09 -11.27
C GLU A 185 16.09 4.07 -11.95
N GLU A 186 15.23 3.52 -12.82
CA GLU A 186 14.10 4.27 -13.36
C GLU A 186 13.12 4.65 -12.24
N PRO A 187 12.43 5.81 -12.32
CA PRO A 187 11.60 6.29 -11.22
C PRO A 187 10.52 5.30 -10.75
N ILE A 188 10.01 4.43 -11.63
CA ILE A 188 9.08 3.35 -11.26
C ILE A 188 9.60 2.48 -10.10
N TYR A 189 10.91 2.23 -10.03
CA TYR A 189 11.51 1.44 -8.96
C TYR A 189 11.57 2.20 -7.63
N PHE A 190 11.57 3.53 -7.63
CA PHE A 190 11.35 4.29 -6.40
C PHE A 190 9.94 4.06 -5.86
N ALA A 191 8.93 4.03 -6.73
CA ALA A 191 7.56 3.68 -6.34
C ALA A 191 7.46 2.24 -5.81
N VAL A 192 8.15 1.28 -6.46
CA VAL A 192 8.27 -0.09 -5.93
C VAL A 192 8.92 -0.08 -4.54
N GLY A 193 9.94 0.76 -4.32
CA GLY A 193 10.60 0.86 -3.04
C GLY A 193 9.72 1.42 -1.91
N LEU A 194 8.71 2.24 -2.22
CA LEU A 194 7.73 2.75 -1.25
C LEU A 194 6.64 1.73 -0.90
N TYR A 195 6.44 0.72 -1.74
CA TYR A 195 5.35 -0.24 -1.60
C TYR A 195 5.46 -1.11 -0.32
N PRO A 196 6.64 -1.65 0.07
CA PRO A 196 6.80 -2.40 1.32
C PRO A 196 6.22 -1.71 2.55
N CYS A 197 6.58 -0.44 2.80
CA CYS A 197 6.07 0.32 3.95
C CYS A 197 4.53 0.37 3.93
N ALA A 198 3.95 0.72 2.78
CA ALA A 198 2.51 0.87 2.60
C ALA A 198 1.72 -0.44 2.80
N ARG A 199 2.34 -1.61 2.60
CA ARG A 199 1.68 -2.91 2.79
C ARG A 199 2.01 -3.55 4.14
N LEU A 200 3.25 -3.43 4.59
CA LEU A 200 3.75 -4.04 5.81
C LEU A 200 3.08 -3.45 7.05
N TRP A 201 2.97 -2.13 7.15
CA TRP A 201 2.45 -1.49 8.36
C TRP A 201 0.98 -1.87 8.65
N PRO A 202 0.06 -1.86 7.66
CA PRO A 202 -1.29 -2.41 7.85
C PRO A 202 -1.31 -3.91 8.14
N PHE A 203 -0.42 -4.69 7.50
CA PHE A 203 -0.30 -6.12 7.80
C PHE A 203 0.05 -6.35 9.27
N LEU A 204 1.11 -5.69 9.78
CA LEU A 204 1.52 -5.79 11.19
C LEU A 204 0.41 -5.34 12.14
N ALA A 205 -0.26 -4.23 11.83
CA ALA A 205 -1.36 -3.73 12.65
C ALA A 205 -2.53 -4.71 12.74
N ASN A 206 -2.84 -5.42 11.65
CA ASN A 206 -3.87 -6.46 11.65
C ASN A 206 -3.46 -7.71 12.44
N GLU A 207 -2.21 -8.15 12.30
CA GLU A 207 -1.71 -9.37 12.92
C GLU A 207 -1.47 -9.25 14.44
N LEU A 208 -1.03 -8.08 14.92
CA LEU A 208 -0.74 -7.88 16.34
C LEU A 208 -2.00 -7.91 17.21
N LYS A 209 -1.97 -8.71 18.28
CA LYS A 209 -3.12 -8.92 19.18
C LYS A 209 -3.17 -7.87 20.28
N MET A 210 -3.57 -6.66 19.90
CA MET A 210 -3.74 -5.53 20.81
C MET A 210 -5.20 -5.09 20.86
N ASP A 211 -5.75 -4.95 22.07
CA ASP A 211 -7.07 -4.37 22.32
C ASP A 211 -6.96 -2.92 22.79
N GLU A 212 -8.10 -2.24 22.97
CA GLU A 212 -8.17 -0.82 23.36
C GLU A 212 -7.52 -0.50 24.71
N THR A 213 -7.25 -1.50 25.55
CA THR A 213 -6.56 -1.31 26.84
C THR A 213 -5.04 -1.28 26.68
N ASN A 214 -4.52 -1.70 25.52
CA ASN A 214 -3.09 -1.67 25.23
C ASN A 214 -2.58 -0.23 25.08
N LEU A 215 -1.51 0.12 25.79
CA LEU A 215 -0.88 1.46 25.74
C LEU A 215 -0.50 1.90 24.31
N TYR A 216 -0.21 0.96 23.43
CA TYR A 216 0.18 1.18 22.03
C TYR A 216 -0.97 0.97 21.04
N TYR A 217 -2.21 0.79 21.51
CA TYR A 217 -3.36 0.53 20.64
C TYR A 217 -3.58 1.62 19.59
N LYS A 218 -3.27 2.88 19.92
CA LYS A 218 -3.33 3.99 18.96
C LYS A 218 -2.50 3.70 17.70
N TRP A 219 -1.30 3.13 17.85
CA TRP A 219 -0.46 2.76 16.71
C TRP A 219 -1.17 1.75 15.78
N LYS A 220 -1.85 0.75 16.34
CA LYS A 220 -2.62 -0.23 15.55
C LYS A 220 -3.80 0.43 14.84
N LYS A 221 -4.57 1.26 15.56
CA LYS A 221 -5.71 1.97 14.98
C LYS A 221 -5.28 2.87 13.81
N ASP A 222 -4.19 3.59 13.96
CA ASP A 222 -3.69 4.51 12.93
C ASP A 222 -3.19 3.77 11.67
N ASN A 223 -2.90 2.46 11.76
CA ASN A 223 -2.32 1.66 10.68
C ASN A 223 -3.26 0.64 10.02
N ILE A 224 -4.40 0.28 10.63
CA ILE A 224 -5.34 -0.71 10.06
C ILE A 224 -6.01 -0.20 8.76
N ASP A 225 -6.40 1.08 8.72
CA ASP A 225 -7.27 1.62 7.65
C ASP A 225 -6.50 2.15 6.41
N GLY A 226 -5.30 1.63 6.17
CA GLY A 226 -4.44 2.02 5.05
C GLY A 226 -4.94 1.54 3.69
N TYR A 227 -5.78 2.34 3.00
CA TYR A 227 -6.24 2.05 1.62
C TYR A 227 -5.17 2.35 0.54
N TYR A 228 -4.00 1.74 0.65
CA TYR A 228 -2.89 1.96 -0.28
C TYR A 228 -2.97 1.09 -1.55
N GLU A 229 -3.70 -0.02 -1.47
CA GLU A 229 -3.81 -1.02 -2.53
C GLU A 229 -4.24 -0.43 -3.88
N LYS A 230 -5.30 0.39 -3.89
CA LYS A 230 -5.83 0.96 -5.14
C LYS A 230 -4.82 1.85 -5.87
N ASN A 231 -3.93 2.52 -5.15
CA ASN A 231 -2.97 3.46 -5.75
C ASN A 231 -1.71 2.76 -6.30
N TYR A 232 -1.33 1.61 -5.73
CA TYR A 232 -0.14 0.88 -6.15
C TYR A 232 -0.48 -0.24 -7.13
N LYS A 233 -1.61 -0.93 -6.97
CA LYS A 233 -1.96 -2.10 -7.78
C LYS A 233 -2.07 -1.77 -9.26
N ASP A 234 -2.96 -0.86 -9.62
CA ASP A 234 -3.15 -0.44 -11.01
C ASP A 234 -1.89 0.19 -11.58
N PHE A 235 -1.14 0.92 -10.75
CA PHE A 235 0.10 1.57 -11.15
C PHE A 235 1.23 0.58 -11.47
N LEU A 236 1.50 -0.39 -10.59
CA LEU A 236 2.55 -1.39 -10.81
C LEU A 236 2.18 -2.35 -11.95
N ASN A 237 0.93 -2.82 -11.97
CA ASN A 237 0.44 -3.72 -13.01
C ASN A 237 0.36 -3.06 -14.39
N LYS A 238 0.39 -1.72 -14.48
CA LYS A 238 0.49 -0.97 -15.75
C LYS A 238 1.93 -0.82 -16.24
N HIS A 239 2.89 -0.56 -15.33
CA HIS A 239 4.24 -0.16 -15.71
C HIS A 239 5.28 -1.28 -15.64
N LEU A 240 4.97 -2.43 -15.03
CA LEU A 240 5.86 -3.60 -14.97
C LEU A 240 5.20 -4.74 -15.75
N GLN A 241 5.68 -5.02 -16.96
CA GLN A 241 5.03 -5.97 -17.88
C GLN A 241 5.90 -7.19 -18.18
N SER A 242 7.22 -7.03 -18.17
CA SER A 242 8.17 -8.09 -18.48
C SER A 242 8.68 -8.81 -17.24
N GLU A 243 9.15 -10.04 -17.41
CA GLU A 243 9.78 -10.82 -16.33
C GLU A 243 10.99 -10.10 -15.74
N GLU A 244 11.80 -9.45 -16.56
CA GLU A 244 13.00 -8.72 -16.13
C GLU A 244 12.65 -7.53 -15.23
N GLU A 245 11.64 -6.75 -15.62
CA GLU A 245 11.13 -5.63 -14.81
C GLU A 245 10.58 -6.12 -13.47
N ILE A 246 9.84 -7.24 -13.48
CA ILE A 246 9.26 -7.83 -12.27
C ILE A 246 10.34 -8.39 -11.36
N GLU A 247 11.36 -9.07 -11.90
CA GLU A 247 12.49 -9.58 -11.12
C GLU A 247 13.27 -8.41 -10.48
N ARG A 248 13.50 -7.34 -11.23
CA ARG A 248 14.16 -6.13 -10.75
C ARG A 248 13.32 -5.42 -9.67
N ALA A 249 12.02 -5.30 -9.89
CA ALA A 249 11.08 -4.77 -8.90
C ALA A 249 11.09 -5.62 -7.62
N ASN A 250 11.14 -6.95 -7.74
CA ASN A 250 11.20 -7.84 -6.58
C ASN A 250 12.50 -7.66 -5.77
N LYS A 251 13.64 -7.40 -6.43
CA LYS A 251 14.90 -7.06 -5.73
C LYS A 251 14.77 -5.76 -4.94
N VAL A 252 14.18 -4.73 -5.54
CA VAL A 252 13.96 -3.44 -4.86
C VAL A 252 12.98 -3.59 -3.71
N PHE A 253 11.84 -4.24 -3.93
CA PHE A 253 10.83 -4.51 -2.90
C PHE A 253 11.46 -5.28 -1.73
N LYS A 254 12.20 -6.35 -2.02
CA LYS A 254 12.89 -7.17 -1.03
C LYS A 254 13.90 -6.36 -0.21
N GLN A 255 14.68 -5.50 -0.86
CA GLN A 255 15.66 -4.67 -0.14
C GLN A 255 14.96 -3.72 0.84
N GLN A 256 13.87 -3.09 0.41
CA GLN A 256 13.18 -2.11 1.25
C GLN A 256 12.38 -2.78 2.40
N ILE A 257 11.76 -3.95 2.18
CA ILE A 257 11.14 -4.70 3.31
C ILE A 257 12.18 -5.23 4.31
N LEU A 258 13.41 -5.56 3.86
CA LEU A 258 14.50 -5.89 4.78
C LEU A 258 14.92 -4.67 5.61
N ASN A 259 14.96 -3.48 5.02
CA ASN A 259 15.25 -2.25 5.76
C ASN A 259 14.19 -1.93 6.82
N GLU A 260 12.91 -2.21 6.56
CA GLU A 260 11.86 -2.15 7.59
C GLU A 260 12.18 -3.10 8.76
N GLY A 261 12.58 -4.34 8.46
CA GLY A 261 12.95 -5.32 9.47
C GLY A 261 14.15 -4.88 10.31
N GLU A 262 15.21 -4.38 9.66
CA GLU A 262 16.39 -3.82 10.35
C GLU A 262 16.02 -2.61 11.23
N PHE A 263 15.08 -1.78 10.78
CA PHE A 263 14.59 -0.65 11.57
C PHE A 263 13.85 -1.10 12.83
N PHE A 264 12.91 -2.05 12.72
CA PHE A 264 12.20 -2.62 13.86
C PHE A 264 13.17 -3.34 14.82
N GLU A 265 14.13 -4.09 14.28
CA GLU A 265 15.12 -4.81 15.08
C GLU A 265 16.01 -3.84 15.88
N ALA A 266 16.61 -2.86 15.21
CA ALA A 266 17.47 -1.87 15.85
C ALA A 266 16.72 -1.07 16.92
N SER A 267 15.45 -0.75 16.66
CA SER A 267 14.59 -0.06 17.62
C SER A 267 14.35 -0.90 18.87
N GLY A 268 14.14 -2.21 18.74
CA GLY A 268 14.03 -3.14 19.86
C GLY A 268 15.31 -3.27 20.70
N GLN A 269 16.48 -3.24 20.06
CA GLN A 269 17.79 -3.39 20.73
C GLN A 269 18.25 -2.12 21.46
N SER A 270 17.93 -0.93 20.93
CA SER A 270 18.32 0.37 21.50
C SER A 270 17.83 0.61 22.94
N GLY A 271 16.79 -0.13 23.38
CA GLY A 271 16.29 -0.14 24.75
C GLY A 271 16.98 -1.12 25.70
N VAL A 272 17.67 -2.13 25.17
CA VAL A 272 18.39 -3.15 25.95
C VAL A 272 19.78 -2.64 26.32
N GLU A 273 20.49 -2.00 25.38
CA GLU A 273 21.85 -1.48 25.61
C GLU A 273 21.88 -0.27 26.55
N ARG A 274 20.91 0.66 26.43
CA ARG A 274 20.82 1.80 27.36
C ARG A 274 20.56 1.37 28.81
N ARG A 275 19.77 0.31 29.02
CA ARG A 275 19.55 -0.28 30.36
C ARG A 275 20.79 -0.99 30.90
N ARG A 276 21.61 -1.60 30.04
CA ARG A 276 22.90 -2.21 30.43
C ARG A 276 23.97 -1.17 30.73
N GLN A 277 23.93 0.00 30.09
CA GLN A 277 24.92 1.07 30.28
C GLN A 277 24.59 2.03 31.42
N GLY A 278 23.47 1.85 32.14
CA GLY A 278 23.19 2.59 33.38
C GLY A 278 23.06 4.11 33.21
N VAL A 279 22.77 4.58 32.00
CA VAL A 279 22.56 6.02 31.74
C VAL A 279 21.15 6.36 32.24
N ARG A 280 21.09 6.91 33.46
CA ARG A 280 19.93 7.61 34.03
C ARG A 280 19.87 9.04 33.53
#